data_AF-A0A8C9CVU1-F1
#
_entry.id   AF-A0A8C9CVU1-F1
#
_cell.length_a   1.000
_cell.length_b   1.000
_cell.length_c   1.000
_cell.angle_alpha   90.00
_cell.angle_beta   90.00
_cell.angle_gamma   90.00
#
_symmetry.space_group_name_H-M   'P 1'
#
loop_
_entity.id
_entity.type
_entity.pdbx_description
1 polymer ?
#
loop_
_entity_poly.entity_id
_entity_poly.type
_entity_poly.pdbx_seq_one_letter_code
_entity_poly.pdbx_strand_id
1 'polypeptide(L)' 'MRHSLIGLLFLLVISLPSGNGLFGHDGIQIRTCTALKGKCFFGCRVGWTWVSFCHNILSCCVKMLKNNPPQVDDSRIH' A
#
# COMPACT_ATOMS: atom_id res chain seq x y z
N MET A 1 30.13 -17.38 15.92
CA MET A 1 29.60 -16.09 15.42
C MET A 1 28.60 -16.29 14.27
N ARG A 2 27.49 -17.01 14.50
CA ARG A 2 26.47 -17.32 13.45
C ARG A 2 25.12 -16.60 13.65
N HIS A 3 24.91 -16.02 14.84
CA HIS A 3 23.68 -15.30 15.21
C HIS A 3 23.62 -13.85 14.69
N SER A 4 24.75 -13.30 14.22
CA SER A 4 24.82 -11.91 13.74
C SER A 4 24.02 -11.70 12.45
N LEU A 5 24.01 -12.69 11.55
CA LEU A 5 23.31 -12.60 10.26
C LEU A 5 21.78 -12.53 10.41
N ILE A 6 21.21 -13.30 11.33
CA ILE A 6 19.76 -13.27 11.58
C ILE A 6 19.34 -11.92 12.17
N GLY A 7 20.09 -11.41 13.16
CA GLY A 7 19.83 -10.09 13.73
C GLY A 7 19.92 -8.97 12.68
N LEU A 8 20.93 -9.03 11.80
CA LEU A 8 21.09 -8.08 10.69
C LEU A 8 19.91 -8.15 9.70
N LEU A 9 19.44 -9.35 9.36
CA LEU A 9 18.29 -9.52 8.48
C LEU A 9 17.00 -8.92 9.07
N PHE A 10 16.77 -9.09 10.37
CA PHE A 10 15.64 -8.45 11.06
C PHE A 10 15.74 -6.92 11.04
N LEU A 11 16.93 -6.37 11.31
CA LEU A 11 17.16 -4.93 11.21
C LEU A 11 16.94 -4.41 9.78
N LEU A 12 17.34 -5.18 8.76
CA LEU A 12 17.05 -4.84 7.36
C LEU A 12 15.55 -4.81 7.09
N VAL A 13 14.79 -5.82 7.52
CA VAL A 13 13.33 -5.85 7.31
C VAL A 13 12.60 -4.71 8.02
N ILE A 14 13.08 -4.26 9.18
CA ILE A 14 12.49 -3.13 9.92
C ILE A 14 12.89 -1.77 9.31
N SER A 15 14.09 -1.69 8.73
CA SER A 15 14.59 -0.49 8.03
C SER A 15 14.14 -0.41 6.58
N LEU A 16 13.64 -1.51 5.99
CA LEU A 16 12.75 -1.41 4.85
C LEU A 16 11.59 -0.54 5.31
N PRO A 17 11.43 0.66 4.73
CA PRO A 17 10.43 1.56 5.22
C PRO A 17 9.11 0.84 5.04
N SER A 18 8.47 0.51 6.16
CA SER A 18 7.11 -0.01 6.27
C SER A 18 6.15 1.07 5.80
N GLY A 19 6.29 1.47 4.54
CA GLY A 19 5.55 2.57 3.97
C GLY A 19 6.32 3.73 3.35
N ASN A 20 7.61 3.64 2.97
CA ASN A 20 8.21 4.65 2.06
C ASN A 20 8.39 4.24 0.60
N GLY A 21 8.11 2.97 0.25
CA GLY A 21 7.64 2.67 -1.11
C GLY A 21 6.22 3.21 -1.40
N LEU A 22 5.62 3.86 -0.39
CA LEU A 22 4.24 4.32 -0.29
C LEU A 22 4.11 5.85 -0.51
N PHE A 23 5.22 6.59 -0.62
CA PHE A 23 5.21 8.04 -0.83
C PHE A 23 5.43 8.38 -2.32
N GLY A 24 4.42 9.00 -2.95
CA GLY A 24 4.63 9.90 -4.07
C GLY A 24 4.36 9.39 -5.50
N HIS A 25 4.41 8.09 -5.79
CA HIS A 25 4.01 7.60 -7.11
C HIS A 25 2.53 7.18 -7.13
N ASP A 26 1.87 7.44 -8.26
CA ASP A 26 0.45 7.26 -8.54
C ASP A 26 -0.06 5.79 -8.54
N GLY A 27 0.61 4.91 -7.79
CA GLY A 27 0.44 3.46 -7.86
C GLY A 27 0.93 2.91 -9.20
N ILE A 28 1.09 1.59 -9.29
CA ILE A 28 1.39 0.95 -10.57
C ILE A 28 0.07 0.72 -11.31
N GLN A 29 0.01 1.16 -12.57
CA GLN A 29 -1.15 0.96 -13.44
C GLN A 29 -1.01 -0.40 -14.13
N ILE A 30 -1.80 -1.37 -13.67
CA ILE A 30 -1.94 -2.67 -14.33
C ILE A 30 -3.31 -2.73 -14.98
N ARG A 31 -3.36 -3.06 -16.28
CA ARG A 31 -4.59 -3.01 -17.10
C ARG A 31 -5.83 -3.58 -16.40
N THR A 32 -5.71 -4.73 -15.74
CA THR A 32 -6.80 -5.40 -15.03
C THR A 32 -7.30 -4.59 -13.82
N CYS A 33 -6.38 -4.05 -13.01
CA CYS A 33 -6.71 -3.23 -11.86
C CYS A 33 -7.24 -1.84 -12.28
N THR A 34 -6.64 -1.25 -13.32
CA THR A 34 -7.04 0.06 -13.85
C THR A 34 -8.42 0.02 -14.50
N ALA A 35 -8.83 -1.12 -15.09
CA ALA A 35 -10.21 -1.32 -15.58
C ALA A 35 -11.26 -1.20 -14.46
N LEU A 36 -10.88 -1.46 -13.21
CA LEU A 36 -11.72 -1.30 -12.02
C LEU A 36 -11.58 0.09 -11.38
N LYS A 37 -10.93 1.05 -12.07
CA LYS A 37 -10.50 2.35 -11.52
C LYS A 37 -9.57 2.19 -10.29
N GLY A 38 -8.93 1.04 -10.17
CA GLY A 38 -7.99 0.72 -9.11
C GLY A 38 -6.54 1.05 -9.47
N LYS A 39 -5.70 1.07 -8.45
CA LYS A 39 -4.25 1.24 -8.54
C LYS A 39 -3.56 0.15 -7.72
N CYS A 40 -2.38 -0.28 -8.16
CA CYS A 40 -1.63 -1.32 -7.46
C CYS A 40 -0.67 -0.71 -6.45
N PHE A 41 -0.70 -1.21 -5.21
CA PHE A 41 0.14 -0.78 -4.10
C PHE A 41 0.71 -1.97 -3.32
N PHE A 42 1.77 -1.75 -2.56
CA PHE A 42 2.28 -2.71 -1.59
C PHE A 42 1.42 -2.68 -0.32
N GLY A 43 0.25 -3.33 -0.39
CA GLY A 43 -0.83 -3.18 0.59
C GLY A 43 -1.71 -1.93 0.32
N CYS A 44 -3.00 -2.00 0.66
CA CYS A 44 -3.92 -0.89 0.43
C CYS A 44 -3.76 0.22 1.47
N ARG A 45 -3.78 1.47 0.99
CA ARG A 45 -3.75 2.66 1.83
C ARG A 45 -5.09 2.83 2.55
N VAL A 46 -5.07 3.55 3.67
CA VAL A 46 -6.30 3.97 4.35
C VAL A 46 -7.19 4.75 3.36
N GLY A 47 -8.50 4.46 3.34
CA GLY A 47 -9.45 5.02 2.37
C GLY A 47 -9.44 4.33 0.99
N TRP A 48 -8.70 3.23 0.85
CA TRP A 48 -8.74 2.34 -0.31
C TRP A 48 -9.09 0.93 0.13
N THR A 49 -9.94 0.25 -0.64
CA THR A 49 -10.33 -1.14 -0.38
C THR A 49 -9.56 -2.10 -1.27
N TRP A 50 -9.19 -3.25 -0.70
CA TRP A 50 -8.52 -4.33 -1.43
C TRP A 50 -9.50 -5.07 -2.33
N VAL A 51 -9.07 -5.40 -3.55
CA VAL A 51 -9.91 -6.12 -4.53
C VAL A 51 -9.27 -7.43 -4.99
N SER A 52 -7.99 -7.39 -5.36
CA SER A 52 -7.29 -8.55 -5.91
C SER A 52 -5.78 -8.35 -5.83
N PHE A 53 -5.00 -9.37 -6.17
CA PHE A 53 -3.57 -9.21 -6.41
C PHE A 53 -3.32 -8.70 -7.84
N CYS A 54 -2.35 -7.80 -7.99
CA CYS A 54 -1.92 -7.31 -9.30
C CYS A 54 -0.88 -8.24 -9.94
N HIS A 55 0.32 -8.30 -9.37
CA HIS A 55 1.39 -9.21 -9.74
C HIS A 55 2.30 -9.38 -8.52
N ASN A 56 2.54 -10.62 -8.09
CA ASN A 56 3.27 -10.93 -6.85
C ASN A 56 2.59 -10.30 -5.60
N ILE A 57 3.38 -9.75 -4.66
CA ILE A 57 2.94 -9.16 -3.39
C ILE A 57 2.19 -7.81 -3.51
N LEU A 58 1.94 -7.31 -4.73
CA LEU A 58 1.19 -6.06 -4.95
C LEU A 58 -0.33 -6.31 -4.94
N SER A 59 -1.04 -5.41 -4.26
CA SER A 59 -2.49 -5.42 -4.11
C SER A 59 -3.14 -4.37 -5.01
N CYS A 60 -4.18 -4.78 -5.75
CA CYS A 60 -5.10 -3.87 -6.43
C CYS A 60 -6.04 -3.27 -5.41
N CYS A 61 -6.04 -1.94 -5.33
CA CYS A 61 -6.86 -1.19 -4.40
C CYS A 61 -7.73 -0.19 -5.14
N VAL A 62 -8.98 -0.03 -4.71
CA VAL A 62 -9.93 0.95 -5.27
C VAL A 62 -10.28 1.98 -4.20
N LYS A 63 -10.36 3.26 -4.59
CA LYS A 63 -10.68 4.35 -3.65
C LYS A 63 -12.10 4.15 -3.11
N MET A 64 -12.24 4.19 -1.79
CA MET A 64 -13.55 4.13 -1.14
C MET A 64 -14.30 5.45 -1.40
N LEU A 65 -15.56 5.32 -1.81
CA LEU A 65 -16.45 6.44 -2.09
C LEU A 65 -17.44 6.72 -0.95
N LYS A 66 -17.60 5.78 -0.02
CA LYS A 66 -18.51 5.83 1.12
C LYS A 66 -17.82 5.24 2.34
N ASN A 67 -18.21 5.73 3.52
CA ASN A 67 -17.68 5.25 4.81
C ASN A 67 -16.16 5.39 4.91
N ASN A 68 -15.59 6.46 4.36
CA ASN A 68 -14.17 6.71 4.48
C ASN A 68 -13.83 6.91 5.96
N PRO A 69 -12.72 6.32 6.42
CA PRO A 69 -12.25 6.56 7.77
C PRO A 69 -11.91 8.04 7.95
N PRO A 70 -12.12 8.60 9.15
CA PRO A 70 -11.95 10.03 9.40
C PRO A 70 -10.53 10.55 9.12
N GLN A 71 -9.53 9.67 9.09
CA GLN A 71 -8.14 10.02 8.71
C GLN A 71 -7.97 10.40 7.23
N VAL A 72 -8.97 10.13 6.39
CA VAL A 72 -8.94 10.40 4.93
C VAL A 72 -10.04 11.40 4.53
N ASP A 73 -10.89 11.77 5.48
CA ASP A 73 -12.00 12.70 5.25
C ASP A 73 -11.49 14.14 5.29
N ASP A 74 -11.16 14.67 4.11
CA ASP A 74 -10.69 16.05 3.91
C ASP A 74 -11.80 17.08 4.21
N SER A 75 -13.07 16.67 4.20
CA SER A 75 -14.24 17.50 4.51
C SER A 75 -14.30 18.03 5.94
N ARG A 76 -13.46 17.54 6.86
CA ARG A 76 -13.38 18.05 8.24
C ARG A 76 -12.39 19.21 8.41
N ILE A 77 -11.75 19.66 7.33
CA ILE A 77 -10.85 20.82 7.28
C ILE A 77 -11.54 21.95 6.50
N HIS A 78 -12.76 22.31 6.89
CA HIS A 78 -13.43 23.55 6.44
C HIS A 78 -14.33 24.07 7.56
#